data_AF-A0A961TFH3-F1
#
_entry.id   AF-A0A961TFH3-F1
#
_cell.length_a   1.000
_cell.length_b   1.000
_cell.length_c   1.000
_cell.angle_alpha   90.00
_cell.angle_beta   90.00
_cell.angle_gamma   90.00
#
_symmetry.space_group_name_H-M   'P 1'
#
loop_
_entity.id
_entity.type
_entity.pdbx_description
1 polymer ?
#
loop_
_entity_poly.entity_id
_entity_poly.type
_entity_poly.pdbx_seq_one_letter_code
_entity_poly.pdbx_strand_id
1 'polypeptide(L)' 'METVIIVVHLMVVLALVGVVLLQRSEGGGLGIGGGSGFMSARGAANALTRATGILAAAFFATSIALGVIAKVNEKPA' A
#
# COMPACT_ATOMS: atom_id res chain seq x y z
N MET A 1 -0.82 -1.79 -24.52
CA MET A 1 -1.51 -1.93 -23.21
C MET A 1 -0.56 -1.94 -22.02
N GLU A 2 0.65 -2.49 -22.16
CA GLU A 2 1.65 -2.55 -21.07
C GLU A 2 1.98 -1.20 -20.43
N THR A 3 2.25 -0.15 -21.23
CA THR A 3 2.54 1.19 -20.72
C THR A 3 1.42 1.76 -19.84
N VAL A 4 0.15 1.48 -20.16
CA VAL A 4 -1.00 1.92 -19.36
C VAL A 4 -0.98 1.25 -17.99
N ILE A 5 -0.71 -0.06 -17.95
CA ILE A 5 -0.65 -0.83 -16.70
C ILE A 5 0.54 -0.36 -15.85
N ILE A 6 1.69 -0.06 -16.46
CA ILE A 6 2.86 0.50 -15.78
C ILE A 6 2.52 1.86 -15.14
N VAL A 7 1.85 2.76 -15.87
CA VAL A 7 1.43 4.07 -15.34
C VAL A 7 0.48 3.90 -14.17
N VAL A 8 -0.51 3.00 -14.27
CA VAL A 8 -1.43 2.71 -13.17
C VAL A 8 -0.69 2.14 -11.96
N HIS A 9 0.24 1.21 -12.17
CA HIS A 9 1.05 0.65 -11.09
C HIS A 9 1.89 1.72 -10.39
N LEU A 10 2.51 2.63 -11.14
CA LEU A 10 3.26 3.76 -10.59
C LEU A 10 2.39 4.66 -9.71
N MET A 11 1.16 4.97 -10.15
CA MET A 11 0.21 5.75 -9.35
C MET A 11 -0.16 5.04 -8.04
N VAL A 12 -0.36 3.73 -8.07
CA VAL A 12 -0.63 2.91 -6.87
C VAL A 12 0.55 2.95 -5.90
N VAL A 13 1.78 2.82 -6.42
CA VAL A 13 3.01 2.91 -5.60
C VAL A 13 3.13 4.27 -4.92
N LEU A 14 2.94 5.36 -5.66
CA LEU A 14 3.01 6.71 -5.09
C LEU A 14 1.94 6.94 -4.02
N ALA A 15 0.71 6.47 -4.26
CA ALA A 15 -0.37 6.52 -3.27
C ALA A 15 -0.03 5.70 -2.01
N LEU A 16 0.51 4.49 -2.17
CA LEU A 16 0.93 3.64 -1.05
C LEU A 16 2.02 4.32 -0.22
N VAL A 17 3.05 4.89 -0.86
CA VAL A 17 4.10 5.66 -0.17
C VAL A 17 3.49 6.84 0.58
N GLY A 18 2.61 7.61 -0.05
CA GLY A 18 1.93 8.72 0.60
C GLY A 18 1.13 8.31 1.84
N VAL A 19 0.37 7.21 1.76
CA VAL A 19 -0.41 6.69 2.90
C VAL A 19 0.50 6.13 3.99
N VAL A 20 1.57 5.41 3.64
CA VAL A 20 2.54 4.88 4.62
C VAL A 20 3.29 5.99 5.34
N LEU A 21 3.65 7.08 4.65
CA LEU A 21 4.26 8.25 5.30
C LEU A 21 3.27 8.97 6.21
N LEU A 22 1.98 9.00 5.84
CA LEU A 22 0.92 9.54 6.69
C LEU A 22 0.64 8.66 7.91
N GLN A 23 0.86 7.34 7.79
CA GLN A 23 0.94 6.41 8.91
C GLN A 23 2.25 6.66 9.68
N ARG A 24 2.33 7.82 10.32
CA ARG A 24 3.39 8.16 11.27
C ARG A 24 3.58 6.96 12.20
N SER A 25 4.82 6.51 12.35
CA SER A 25 5.18 5.41 13.25
C SER A 25 4.93 5.84 14.71
N GLU A 26 3.67 5.84 15.11
CA GLU A 26 3.28 5.68 16.51
C GLU A 26 3.69 4.24 16.82
N GLY A 27 4.93 4.09 17.29
CA GLY A 27 5.63 2.83 17.45
C GLY A 27 4.74 1.72 18.02
N GLY A 28 4.94 0.52 17.48
CA GLY A 28 4.19 -0.70 17.77
C GLY A 28 3.54 -0.73 19.16
N GLY A 29 2.22 -0.82 19.16
CA GLY A 29 1.36 -0.85 20.34
C GLY A 29 1.55 -2.09 21.21
N LEU A 30 2.74 -2.24 21.80
CA LEU A 30 2.92 -2.93 23.07
C LEU A 30 2.37 -2.05 24.20
N GLY A 31 1.05 -1.78 24.18
CA GLY A 31 0.20 -1.45 25.33
C GLY A 31 0.63 -0.42 26.39
N ILE A 32 1.69 0.37 26.22
CA ILE A 32 2.26 1.20 27.28
C ILE A 32 2.31 2.66 26.82
N GLY A 33 1.43 3.48 27.41
CA GLY A 33 1.29 4.93 27.17
C GLY A 33 -0.14 5.25 26.76
N GLY A 34 -1.11 5.48 27.66
CA GLY A 34 -1.05 6.43 28.76
C GLY A 34 -1.79 7.71 28.36
N GLY A 35 -3.08 7.82 28.69
CA GLY A 35 -3.78 9.11 28.83
C GLY A 35 -4.64 9.63 27.68
N SER A 36 -5.97 9.58 27.86
CA SER A 36 -6.99 10.53 27.36
C SER A 36 -7.24 10.77 25.85
N GLY A 37 -6.44 10.25 24.92
CA GLY A 37 -6.64 10.42 23.46
C GLY A 37 -7.25 9.22 22.70
N PHE A 38 -7.62 8.16 23.41
CA PHE A 38 -7.75 6.80 22.86
C PHE A 38 -8.92 6.56 21.89
N MET A 39 -10.01 7.35 21.96
CA MET A 39 -11.18 7.15 21.10
C MET A 39 -11.01 7.74 19.69
N SER A 40 -10.34 8.89 19.55
CA SER A 40 -10.06 9.49 18.23
C SER A 40 -8.95 8.75 17.49
N ALA A 41 -7.91 8.31 18.21
CA ALA A 41 -6.78 7.59 17.63
C ALA A 41 -7.19 6.23 17.01
N ARG A 42 -8.10 5.48 17.65
CA ARG A 42 -8.59 4.19 17.14
C ARG A 42 -9.37 4.31 15.82
N GLY A 43 -10.19 5.35 15.67
CA GLY A 43 -11.02 5.54 14.47
C GLY A 43 -10.18 5.84 13.22
N ALA A 44 -9.23 6.78 13.33
CA ALA A 44 -8.33 7.14 12.24
C ALA A 44 -7.31 6.03 11.92
N ALA A 45 -6.75 5.38 12.94
CA ALA A 45 -5.81 4.27 12.75
C ALA A 45 -6.43 3.10 11.99
N ASN A 46 -7.70 2.76 12.26
CA ASN A 46 -8.39 1.69 11.54
C ASN A 46 -8.63 2.04 10.06
N ALA A 47 -9.00 3.28 9.75
CA ALA A 47 -9.22 3.73 8.37
C ALA A 47 -7.93 3.75 7.54
N LEU A 48 -6.85 4.35 8.07
CA LEU A 48 -5.55 4.39 7.37
C LEU A 48 -4.97 2.99 7.20
N THR A 49 -5.03 2.13 8.22
CA THR A 49 -4.54 0.74 8.13
C THR A 49 -5.28 -0.05 7.06
N ARG A 50 -6.61 0.11 6.98
CA ARG A 50 -7.43 -0.52 5.95
C ARG A 50 -7.10 0.01 4.55
N ALA A 51 -6.89 1.32 4.41
CA ALA A 51 -6.47 1.94 3.14
C ALA A 51 -5.11 1.40 2.66
N THR A 52 -4.11 1.35 3.54
CA THR A 52 -2.80 0.75 3.22
C THR A 52 -2.94 -0.72 2.85
N GLY A 53 -3.77 -1.49 3.56
CA GLY A 53 -4.02 -2.90 3.23
C GLY A 53 -4.59 -3.09 1.83
N ILE A 54 -5.57 -2.26 1.44
CA ILE A 54 -6.16 -2.29 0.09
C ILE A 54 -5.13 -1.88 -0.97
N LEU A 55 -4.39 -0.80 -0.74
CA LEU A 55 -3.34 -0.33 -1.67
C LEU A 55 -2.21 -1.36 -1.82
N ALA A 56 -1.82 -2.03 -0.74
CA ALA A 56 -0.82 -3.09 -0.76
C ALA A 56 -1.30 -4.30 -1.56
N ALA A 57 -2.56 -4.72 -1.38
CA ALA A 57 -3.15 -5.80 -2.18
C ALA A 57 -3.19 -5.43 -3.68
N ALA A 58 -3.57 -4.20 -4.02
CA ALA A 58 -3.56 -3.70 -5.39
C ALA A 58 -2.15 -3.64 -5.99
N PHE A 59 -1.15 -3.22 -5.20
CA PHE A 59 0.26 -3.24 -5.58
C PHE A 59 0.72 -4.65 -5.94
N PHE A 60 0.50 -5.63 -5.06
CA PHE A 60 0.91 -7.01 -5.32
C PHE A 60 0.20 -7.60 -6.55
N ALA A 61 -1.11 -7.39 -6.68
CA ALA A 61 -1.87 -7.86 -7.84
C ALA A 61 -1.33 -7.30 -9.16
N THR A 62 -1.03 -6.00 -9.18
CA THR A 62 -0.47 -5.34 -10.37
C THR A 62 0.98 -5.74 -10.65
N SER A 63 1.82 -5.94 -9.62
CA SER A 63 3.18 -6.48 -9.78
C SER A 63 3.18 -7.88 -10.39
N ILE A 64 2.31 -8.77 -9.92
CA ILE A 64 2.18 -10.13 -10.47
C ILE A 64 1.70 -10.07 -11.91
N ALA A 65 0.66 -9.27 -12.19
CA ALA A 65 0.13 -9.12 -13.55
C ALA A 65 1.20 -8.60 -14.53
N LEU A 66 1.94 -7.55 -14.15
CA LEU A 66 3.04 -7.02 -14.95
C LEU A 66 4.17 -8.04 -15.12
N GLY A 67 4.53 -8.80 -14.08
CA GLY A 67 5.54 -9.85 -14.17
C GLY A 67 5.16 -10.97 -15.14
N VAL A 68 3.90 -11.40 -15.13
CA VAL A 68 3.38 -12.40 -16.08
C VAL A 68 3.36 -11.85 -17.50
N ILE A 69 2.89 -10.62 -17.70
CA ILE A 69 2.89 -9.98 -19.04
C ILE A 69 4.32 -9.85 -19.58
N ALA A 70 5.26 -9.40 -18.75
CA ALA A 70 6.67 -9.29 -19.11
C ALA A 70 7.27 -10.64 -19.51
N LYS A 71 6.96 -11.70 -18.75
CA LYS A 71 7.38 -13.07 -19.07
C LYS A 71 6.80 -13.61 -20.37
N VAL A 72 5.54 -13.32 -20.67
CA VAL A 72 4.89 -13.74 -21.92
C VAL A 72 5.45 -12.97 -23.13
N ASN A 73 5.81 -11.70 -22.94
CA ASN A 73 6.40 -10.86 -23.98
C ASN A 73 7.91 -11.10 -24.17
N GLU A 74 8.55 -11.87 -23.29
CA GLU A 74 9.96 -12.24 -23.38
C GLU A 74 10.15 -13.17 -24.59
N LYS A 75 10.68 -12.64 -25.69
CA LYS A 75 11.00 -13.43 -26.89
C LYS A 75 12.10 -14.44 -26.54
N PRO A 76 11.92 -15.75 -26.82
CA PRO A 76 13.01 -16.71 -26.66
C PRO A 76 14.16 -16.31 -27.60
N ALA A 77 15.35 -16.21 -27.02
CA ALA A 77 16.60 -15.86 -27.70
C ALA A 77 17.05 -16.97 -28.66
#